data_AF-A0A920QYU4-F1
#
_entry.id   AF-A0A920QYU4-F1
#
_cell.length_a   1.000
_cell.length_b   1.000
_cell.length_c   1.000
_cell.angle_alpha   90.00
_cell.angle_beta   90.00
_cell.angle_gamma   90.00
#
_symmetry.space_group_name_H-M   'P 1'
#
loop_
_entity.id
_entity.type
_entity.pdbx_description
1 polymer ?
#
loop_
_entity_poly.entity_id
_entity_poly.type
_entity_poly.pdbx_seq_one_letter_code
_entity_poly.pdbx_strand_id
1 'polypeptide(L)'
;MYVDLVEDEHLAIAVVPDRQLSLAIGKDGQNARLAAKLTGWTIDIKSDQEYERIPNLSLMKIFKMLKARICLLRYQLKSLNQNKLQKN
;
A
#
# COMPACT_ATOMS: atom_id res chain seq x y z
N MET A 1 5.22 -5.49 -3.11
CA MET A 1 5.39 -4.93 -1.76
C MET A 1 4.77 -3.55 -1.73
N TYR A 2 4.00 -3.25 -0.70
CA TYR A 2 3.45 -1.93 -0.43
C TYR A 2 3.44 -1.68 1.07
N VAL A 3 3.25 -0.42 1.49
CA VAL A 3 3.17 -0.04 2.90
C VAL A 3 1.83 0.65 3.13
N ASP A 4 1.12 0.24 4.17
CA ASP A 4 -0.07 0.94 4.68
C ASP A 4 0.31 1.70 5.94
N LEU A 5 -0.09 2.97 6.02
CA LEU A 5 0.21 3.83 7.15
C LEU A 5 -1.06 4.05 7.96
N VAL A 6 -0.97 3.79 9.26
CA VAL A 6 -1.98 4.12 10.25
C VAL A 6 -1.42 5.30 11.05
N GLU A 7 -1.73 6.51 10.57
CA GLU A 7 -1.15 7.77 11.09
C GLU A 7 -1.49 7.99 12.56
N ASP A 8 -2.72 7.68 12.97
CA ASP A 8 -3.19 7.83 14.36
C ASP A 8 -2.36 6.99 15.36
N GLU A 9 -1.83 5.86 14.91
CA GLU A 9 -1.05 4.92 15.73
C GLU A 9 0.46 5.01 15.48
N HIS A 10 0.91 5.89 14.56
CA HIS A 10 2.29 5.91 14.05
C HIS A 10 2.79 4.50 13.66
N LEU A 11 1.90 3.73 13.04
CA LEU A 11 2.12 2.35 12.65
C LEU A 11 2.23 2.26 11.12
N ALA A 12 3.30 1.63 10.65
CA ALA A 12 3.50 1.31 9.25
C ALA A 12 3.46 -0.21 9.06
N ILE A 13 2.50 -0.68 8.28
CA ILE A 13 2.35 -2.09 7.93
C ILE A 13 2.96 -2.33 6.56
N ALA A 14 4.12 -2.98 6.52
CA ALA A 14 4.78 -3.37 5.29
C ALA A 14 4.28 -4.74 4.84
N VAL A 15 3.61 -4.76 3.68
CA VAL A 15 3.07 -5.99 3.10
C VAL A 15 4.03 -6.50 2.02
N VAL A 16 4.54 -7.71 2.25
CA VAL A 16 5.54 -8.36 1.40
C VAL A 16 5.05 -9.72 0.89
N PRO A 17 5.56 -10.21 -0.26
CA PRO A 17 5.30 -11.59 -0.66
C PRO A 17 5.84 -12.58 0.37
N ASP A 18 5.16 -13.71 0.59
CA ASP A 18 5.56 -14.74 1.57
C ASP A 18 7.05 -15.16 1.43
N ARG A 19 7.49 -15.30 0.16
CA ARG A 19 8.87 -15.68 -0.19
C ARG A 19 9.93 -14.72 0.34
N GLN A 20 9.56 -13.47 0.62
CA GLN A 20 10.44 -12.39 1.06
C GLN A 20 10.21 -12.01 2.54
N LEU A 21 9.26 -12.63 3.23
CA LEU A 21 8.90 -12.29 4.60
C LEU A 21 10.09 -12.39 5.56
N SER A 22 10.83 -13.51 5.50
CA SER A 22 12.01 -13.73 6.33
C SER A 22 13.11 -12.69 6.07
N LEU A 23 13.34 -12.33 4.80
CA LEU A 23 14.31 -11.30 4.42
C LEU A 23 13.88 -9.91 4.92
N ALA A 24 12.60 -9.59 4.82
CA ALA A 24 12.04 -8.33 5.26
C ALA A 24 12.12 -8.15 6.79
N ILE A 25 11.87 -9.22 7.55
CA ILE A 25 12.04 -9.24 9.02
C ILE A 25 13.53 -9.15 9.38
N GLY A 26 14.38 -9.88 8.66
CA GLY A 26 15.80 -10.03 8.95
C GLY A 26 16.06 -10.96 10.13
N LYS A 27 17.34 -11.31 10.35
CA LYS A 27 17.74 -12.15 11.48
C LYS A 27 17.36 -11.47 12.80
N ASP A 28 16.65 -12.18 13.68
CA ASP A 28 16.17 -11.69 14.97
C ASP A 28 15.36 -10.37 14.87
N GLY A 29 14.72 -10.11 13.73
CA GLY A 29 13.94 -8.89 13.50
C GLY A 29 14.77 -7.62 13.32
N GLN A 30 16.07 -7.76 13.01
CA GLN A 30 16.99 -6.62 12.89
C GLN A 30 16.53 -5.58 11.87
N ASN A 31 16.04 -6.00 10.70
CA ASN A 31 15.62 -5.07 9.65
C ASN A 31 14.39 -4.27 10.08
N ALA A 32 13.40 -4.94 10.69
CA ALA A 32 12.22 -4.26 11.25
C ALA A 32 12.60 -3.26 12.35
N ARG A 33 13.52 -3.64 13.26
CA ARG A 33 13.97 -2.77 14.35
C ARG A 33 14.75 -1.55 13.85
N LEU A 34 15.63 -1.74 12.87
CA LEU A 34 16.37 -0.64 12.25
C LEU A 34 15.43 0.32 11.52
N ALA A 35 14.47 -0.21 10.75
CA ALA A 35 13.46 0.60 10.10
C ALA A 35 12.66 1.43 11.12
N ALA A 36 12.20 0.83 12.21
CA ALA A 36 11.49 1.53 13.27
C ALA A 36 12.32 2.66 13.90
N LYS A 37 13.61 2.40 14.16
CA LYS A 37 14.52 3.40 14.71
C LYS A 37 14.78 4.56 13.74
N LEU A 38 14.88 4.27 12.44
CA LEU A 38 15.16 5.27 11.41
C LEU A 38 13.96 6.16 11.10
N THR A 39 12.75 5.59 11.09
CA THR A 39 11.53 6.34 10.79
C THR A 39 10.88 6.95 12.02
N GLY A 40 11.10 6.37 13.21
CA GLY A 40 10.35 6.69 14.42
C GLY A 40 8.94 6.10 14.44
N TRP A 41 8.63 5.19 13.50
CA TRP A 41 7.33 4.53 13.40
C TRP A 41 7.41 3.09 13.91
N THR A 42 6.30 2.58 14.42
CA THR A 42 6.17 1.14 14.66
C THR A 42 6.08 0.44 13.30
N ILE A 43 6.93 -0.55 13.07
CA ILE A 43 6.95 -1.29 11.80
C ILE A 43 6.40 -2.70 12.04
N ASP A 44 5.29 -3.03 11.39
CA ASP A 44 4.76 -4.38 11.32
C ASP A 44 4.95 -4.93 9.91
N ILE A 45 5.45 -6.16 9.78
CA ILE A 45 5.73 -6.78 8.49
C ILE A 45 4.84 -8.00 8.36
N LYS A 46 3.92 -7.94 7.39
CA LYS A 46 2.97 -9.02 7.13
C LYS A 46 3.13 -9.55 5.73
N SER A 47 2.77 -10.81 5.54
CA SER A 47 2.65 -11.32 4.19
C SER A 47 1.34 -10.89 3.53
N ASP A 48 1.29 -10.90 2.20
CA ASP A 48 0.06 -10.61 1.45
C ASP A 48 -1.13 -11.45 1.97
N GLN A 49 -0.90 -12.73 2.29
CA GLN A 49 -1.94 -13.62 2.81
C GLN A 49 -2.40 -13.25 4.23
N GLU A 50 -1.45 -12.90 5.10
CA GLU A 50 -1.76 -12.50 6.47
C GLU A 50 -2.52 -11.18 6.49
N TYR A 51 -2.11 -10.23 5.64
CA TYR A 51 -2.74 -8.92 5.52
C TYR A 51 -4.17 -9.01 5.00
N GLU A 52 -4.45 -9.92 4.06
CA GLU A 52 -5.80 -10.12 3.53
C GLU A 52 -6.80 -10.68 4.54
N ARG A 53 -6.33 -11.42 5.56
CA ARG A 53 -7.17 -12.05 6.59
C ARG A 53 -7.64 -11.08 7.68
N ILE A 54 -7.13 -9.85 7.71
CA ILE A 54 -7.52 -8.85 8.70
C ILE A 54 -8.89 -8.25 8.31
N PRO A 55 -10.00 -8.57 9.03
CA PRO A 55 -11.37 -8.29 8.56
C PRO A 55 -11.75 -6.80 8.56
N ASN A 56 -10.99 -5.96 9.27
CA ASN A 56 -11.33 -4.55 9.49
C ASN A 56 -10.69 -3.60 8.46
N LEU A 57 -9.99 -4.11 7.45
CA LEU A 57 -9.50 -3.33 6.32
C LEU A 57 -10.57 -3.12 5.21
N SER A 58 -11.76 -3.70 5.39
CA SER A 58 -12.83 -3.80 4.38
C SER A 58 -13.35 -2.44 3.90
N LEU A 59 -13.51 -1.48 4.81
CA LEU A 59 -13.92 -0.11 4.47
C LEU A 59 -12.84 0.59 3.62
N MET A 60 -11.55 0.44 4.00
CA MET A 60 -10.45 1.02 3.23
C MET A 60 -10.26 0.35 1.87
N LYS A 61 -10.54 -0.95 1.71
CA LYS A 61 -10.52 -1.63 0.40
C LYS A 61 -11.54 -1.01 -0.57
N ILE A 62 -12.76 -0.71 -0.11
CA ILE A 62 -13.77 -0.02 -0.93
C ILE A 62 -13.28 1.37 -1.32
N PHE A 63 -12.71 2.15 -0.38
CA PHE A 63 -12.18 3.48 -0.67
C PHE A 63 -10.94 3.46 -1.60
N LYS A 64 -10.00 2.50 -1.44
CA LYS A 64 -8.84 2.29 -2.33
C LYS A 64 -9.31 1.89 -3.73
N MET A 65 -10.29 0.98 -3.85
CA MET A 65 -10.89 0.60 -5.13
C MET A 65 -11.62 1.77 -5.79
N LEU A 66 -12.39 2.56 -5.04
CA LEU A 66 -13.08 3.74 -5.57
C LEU A 66 -12.09 4.81 -6.05
N LYS A 67 -11.03 5.10 -5.27
CA LYS A 67 -9.98 6.07 -5.65
C LYS A 67 -9.25 5.64 -6.92
N ALA A 68 -8.88 4.36 -7.03
CA ALA A 68 -8.24 3.83 -8.24
C ALA A 68 -9.15 3.91 -9.46
N ARG A 69 -10.45 3.59 -9.30
CA ARG A 69 -11.46 3.66 -10.39
C ARG A 69 -11.70 5.09 -10.86
N ILE A 70 -11.82 6.05 -9.94
CA ILE A 70 -11.99 7.48 -10.26
C ILE A 70 -10.75 8.03 -10.98
N CYS A 71 -9.55 7.63 -10.55
CA CYS A 71 -8.30 8.03 -11.19
C CYS A 71 -8.21 7.51 -12.64
N LEU A 72 -8.52 6.23 -12.86
CA LEU A 72 -8.57 5.61 -14.20
C LEU A 72 -9.59 6.27 -15.12
N LEU A 73 -10.78 6.61 -14.61
CA LEU A 73 -11.80 7.31 -15.39
C LEU A 73 -11.34 8.73 -15.79
N ARG A 74 -10.66 9.45 -14.88
CA ARG A 74 -10.08 10.76 -15.21
C ARG A 74 -8.97 10.65 -16.26
N TYR A 75 -8.15 9.60 -16.21
CA TYR A 75 -7.12 9.34 -17.21
C TYR A 75 -7.72 9.03 -18.59
N GLN A 76 -8.76 8.20 -18.65
CA GLN A 76 -9.50 7.89 -19.88
C GLN A 76 -10.23 9.11 -20.46
N LEU A 77 -10.78 9.99 -19.61
CA LEU A 77 -11.40 11.24 -20.07
C LEU A 77 -10.36 12.24 -20.61
N LYS A 78 -9.14 12.26 -20.06
CA LYS A 78 -8.06 13.12 -20.54
C LYS A 78 -7.56 12.70 -21.92
N SER A 79 -7.48 11.39 -22.21
CA SER A 79 -7.11 10.89 -23.54
C SER A 79 -8.21 11.15 -24.59
N LEU A 80 -9.48 11.09 -24.20
CA LEU A 80 -10.61 11.44 -25.08
C LEU A 80 -10.64 12.94 -25.46
N ASN A 81 -10.24 13.83 -24.55
CA ASN A 81 -10.18 15.26 -24.83
C ASN A 81 -8.97 15.65 -25.70
N GLN A 82 -7.83 14.96 -25.57
CA GLN A 82 -6.69 15.19 -26.48
C GLN A 82 -6.99 14.77 -27.93
N ASN A 83 -7.81 13.74 -28.13
CA ASN A 83 -8.21 13.29 -29.46
C ASN A 83 -9.26 14.20 -30.15
N LYS A 84 -9.99 15.03 -29.40
CA LYS A 84 -10.89 16.05 -29.97
C LYS A 84 -10.14 17.33 -30.36
N LEU A 85 -9.05 17.67 -29.69
CA LEU A 85 -8.21 18.84 -29.98
C LEU A 85 -7.31 18.67 -31.21
N GLN A 86 -7.06 17.43 -31.66
CA GLN A 86 -6.27 17.13 -32.87
C GLN A 86 -7.13 16.89 -34.13
N LYS A 87 -8.47 16.98 -34.02
CA LYS A 87 -9.41 16.75 -35.13
C LYS A 87 -10.17 18.01 -35.60
N ASN A 88 -9.72 19.20 -35.18
CA ASN A 88 -10.16 20.48 -35.73
C ASN A 88 -9.00 21.18 -36.44
#